data_AF-A0A914UMV4-F1
#
_entry.id   AF-A0A914UMV4-F1
#
_cell.length_a   1.000
_cell.length_b   1.000
_cell.length_c   1.000
_cell.angle_alpha   90.00
_cell.angle_beta   90.00
_cell.angle_gamma   90.00
#
_symmetry.space_group_name_H-M   'P 1'
#
loop_
_entity.id
_entity.type
_entity.pdbx_description
1 polymer ?
#
loop_
_entity_poly.entity_id
_entity_poly.type
_entity_poly.pdbx_seq_one_letter_code
_entity_poly.pdbx_strand_id
1 'polypeptide(L)'
;MGGGIFDRRTCNCRDIDRYDRVNSHLRFGFLRPVQLETTLNEVRRANRRKNGRVEKLYYLRRSSKERFINDYNGLLLYIWRSNVDVQFIGEITMVINRYITKYTTKGEKARTAELWNAVNKSKSSHGQLLSLALRLFRSREVGHYEACDKVSGHPLHKSNVKIDFLNTNKKGMRQRRL
;
A
#
# COMPACT_ATOMS: atom_id res chain seq x y z
N MET A 1 13.17 -43.12 -15.59
CA MET A 1 13.33 -43.14 -14.11
C MET A 1 14.49 -42.22 -13.77
N GLY A 2 14.28 -41.22 -12.93
CA GLY A 2 15.27 -40.19 -12.59
C GLY A 2 14.69 -39.30 -11.50
N GLY A 3 14.60 -39.85 -10.29
CA GLY A 3 14.08 -39.17 -9.11
C GLY A 3 15.07 -38.13 -8.61
N GLY A 4 14.77 -36.86 -8.87
CA GLY A 4 15.43 -35.71 -8.26
C GLY A 4 14.76 -35.37 -6.93
N ILE A 5 15.47 -35.67 -5.86
CA ILE A 5 15.26 -35.37 -4.44
C ILE A 5 14.70 -33.94 -4.24
N PHE A 6 13.37 -33.81 -4.17
CA PHE A 6 12.75 -32.77 -3.35
C PHE A 6 12.44 -33.43 -2.01
N ASP A 7 13.46 -33.40 -1.14
CA ASP A 7 13.35 -33.72 0.28
C ASP A 7 12.11 -33.00 0.85
N ARG A 8 11.08 -33.79 1.18
CA ARG A 8 9.90 -33.34 1.89
C ARG A 8 10.30 -33.08 3.34
N ARG A 9 11.13 -32.05 3.57
CA ARG A 9 11.09 -31.38 4.85
C ARG A 9 9.72 -30.75 4.93
N THR A 10 8.86 -31.35 5.74
CA THR A 10 7.72 -30.66 6.33
C THR A 10 8.29 -29.45 7.04
N CYS A 11 8.39 -28.33 6.32
CA CYS A 11 8.80 -27.06 6.86
C CYS A 11 7.75 -26.66 7.90
N ASN A 12 7.95 -27.09 9.14
CA ASN A 12 7.31 -26.57 10.34
C ASN A 12 7.86 -25.17 10.58
N CYS A 13 7.64 -24.26 9.62
CA CYS A 13 7.91 -22.85 9.80
C CYS A 13 6.86 -22.33 10.79
N ARG A 14 7.20 -22.39 12.07
CA ARG A 14 6.47 -21.71 13.13
C ARG A 14 6.96 -20.27 13.08
N ASP A 15 6.08 -19.35 12.70
CA ASP A 15 6.40 -17.94 12.83
C ASP A 15 6.34 -17.58 14.31
N ILE A 16 7.46 -17.13 14.85
CA ILE A 16 7.54 -16.62 16.20
C ILE A 16 7.24 -15.11 16.11
N ASP A 17 6.20 -14.65 16.78
CA ASP A 17 5.91 -13.21 16.81
C ASP A 17 6.93 -12.45 17.67
N ARG A 18 6.84 -11.12 17.71
CA ARG A 18 7.76 -10.27 18.49
C ARG A 18 7.68 -10.49 20.02
N TYR A 19 6.80 -11.39 20.48
CA TYR A 19 6.53 -11.75 21.87
C TYR A 19 6.73 -13.26 22.12
N ASP A 20 7.51 -13.93 21.27
CA ASP A 20 7.80 -15.37 21.34
C ASP A 20 6.58 -16.30 21.28
N ARG A 21 5.45 -15.81 20.77
CA ARG A 21 4.29 -16.67 20.55
C ARG A 21 4.44 -17.42 19.24
N VAL A 22 4.31 -18.74 19.34
CA VAL A 22 4.25 -19.65 18.21
C VAL A 22 2.97 -19.42 17.43
N ASN A 23 3.06 -18.77 16.27
CA ASN A 23 1.98 -18.77 15.30
C ASN A 23 1.99 -20.09 14.54
N SER A 24 0.81 -20.72 14.48
CA SER A 24 0.54 -21.87 13.62
C SER A 24 0.44 -21.50 12.13
N HIS A 25 0.66 -20.24 11.79
CA HIS A 25 0.44 -19.66 10.48
C HIS A 25 1.64 -18.83 10.05
N LEU A 26 2.07 -19.01 8.80
CA LEU A 26 3.13 -18.20 8.23
C LEU A 26 2.61 -16.81 7.86
N ARG A 27 3.53 -15.85 7.92
CA ARG A 27 3.33 -14.44 7.62
C ARG A 27 2.67 -14.31 6.27
N PHE A 28 1.76 -13.34 6.15
CA PHE A 28 0.99 -13.10 4.93
C PHE A 28 0.03 -14.25 4.54
N GLY A 29 -0.23 -15.21 5.43
CA GLY A 29 -1.16 -16.31 5.18
C GLY A 29 -0.61 -17.35 4.22
N PHE A 30 0.67 -17.69 4.38
CA PHE A 30 1.28 -18.85 3.76
C PHE A 30 1.07 -20.09 4.66
N LEU A 31 1.07 -21.31 4.13
CA LEU A 31 1.06 -21.67 2.71
C LEU A 31 -0.29 -21.34 2.06
N ARG A 32 -0.28 -20.95 0.78
CA ARG A 32 -1.52 -20.75 0.02
C ARG A 32 -2.28 -22.08 -0.10
N PRO A 33 -3.63 -22.07 -0.07
CA PRO A 33 -4.41 -23.28 -0.32
C PRO A 33 -4.22 -23.75 -1.76
N VAL A 34 -4.24 -25.07 -1.96
CA VAL A 34 -4.28 -25.69 -3.30
C VAL A 34 -5.72 -25.61 -3.80
N GLN A 35 -5.90 -25.16 -5.03
CA GLN A 35 -7.22 -24.98 -5.63
C GLN A 35 -7.18 -25.32 -7.12
N LEU A 36 -8.17 -26.09 -7.58
CA LEU A 36 -8.31 -26.48 -8.98
C LEU A 36 -8.88 -25.36 -9.86
N GLU A 37 -9.60 -24.42 -9.24
CA GLU A 37 -10.26 -23.31 -9.94
C GLU A 37 -10.04 -22.00 -9.20
N THR A 38 -10.08 -20.90 -9.96
CA THR A 38 -10.04 -19.55 -9.41
C THR A 38 -11.43 -19.20 -8.90
N THR A 39 -11.55 -18.87 -7.61
CA THR A 39 -12.82 -18.48 -7.00
C THR A 39 -12.81 -17.00 -6.62
N LEU A 40 -13.92 -16.32 -6.87
CA LEU A 40 -14.16 -14.94 -6.46
C LEU A 40 -15.22 -14.94 -5.37
N ASN A 41 -14.89 -14.34 -4.23
CA ASN A 41 -15.82 -14.13 -3.13
C ASN A 41 -16.55 -12.80 -3.29
N GLU A 42 -17.71 -12.70 -2.64
CA GLU A 42 -18.45 -11.45 -2.57
C GLU A 42 -17.62 -10.35 -1.87
N VAL A 43 -17.64 -9.14 -2.42
CA VAL A 43 -16.90 -7.99 -1.88
C VAL A 43 -17.22 -7.73 -0.40
N ARG A 44 -18.49 -7.90 0.01
CA ARG A 44 -18.93 -7.75 1.42
C ARG A 44 -18.28 -8.74 2.38
N ARG A 45 -17.87 -9.90 1.87
CA ARG A 45 -17.21 -10.96 2.63
C ARG A 45 -15.70 -10.78 2.63
N ALA A 46 -15.16 -10.24 1.53
CA ALA A 46 -13.75 -9.90 1.42
C ALA A 46 -13.30 -8.96 2.55
N ASN A 47 -12.09 -9.18 3.06
CA ASN A 47 -11.48 -8.43 4.17
C ASN A 47 -12.18 -8.55 5.53
N ARG A 48 -13.27 -9.32 5.64
CA ARG A 48 -13.91 -9.61 6.93
C ARG A 48 -13.05 -10.61 7.71
N ARG A 49 -12.88 -10.33 9.00
CA ARG A 49 -12.30 -11.30 9.93
C ARG A 49 -13.38 -12.29 10.36
N LYS A 50 -13.19 -13.56 10.07
CA LYS A 50 -14.00 -14.67 10.59
C LYS A 50 -13.06 -15.69 11.22
N ASN A 51 -13.28 -16.04 12.48
CA ASN A 51 -12.46 -17.00 13.24
C ASN A 51 -10.96 -16.68 13.19
N GLY A 52 -10.58 -15.40 13.33
CA GLY A 52 -9.19 -14.94 13.26
C GLY A 52 -8.57 -14.90 11.87
N ARG A 53 -9.28 -15.34 10.82
CA ARG A 53 -8.81 -15.30 9.42
C ARG A 53 -9.49 -14.19 8.64
N VAL A 54 -8.71 -13.49 7.83
CA VAL A 54 -9.25 -12.51 6.87
C VAL A 54 -9.66 -13.28 5.62
N GLU A 55 -10.95 -13.28 5.28
CA GLU A 55 -11.44 -13.87 4.04
C GLU A 55 -10.94 -13.01 2.86
N LYS A 56 -10.21 -13.63 1.93
CA LYS A 56 -9.70 -12.92 0.74
C LYS A 56 -10.83 -12.64 -0.25
N LEU A 57 -10.66 -11.61 -1.07
CA LEU A 57 -11.58 -11.33 -2.17
C LEU A 57 -11.60 -12.46 -3.21
N TYR A 58 -10.45 -13.05 -3.50
CA TYR A 58 -10.33 -14.12 -4.47
C TYR A 58 -9.30 -15.14 -4.00
N TYR A 59 -9.41 -16.34 -4.57
CA TYR A 59 -8.37 -17.34 -4.50
C TYR A 59 -8.06 -17.83 -5.92
N LEU A 60 -6.78 -17.79 -6.29
CA LEU A 60 -6.32 -18.27 -7.59
C LEU A 60 -6.25 -19.80 -7.61
N ARG A 61 -6.52 -20.38 -8.80
CA ARG A 61 -6.11 -21.75 -9.10
C ARG A 61 -4.61 -21.91 -8.81
N ARG A 62 -4.26 -22.91 -8.01
CA ARG A 62 -2.90 -23.19 -7.57
C ARG A 62 -2.65 -24.69 -7.42
N SER A 63 -1.51 -25.12 -7.93
CA SER A 63 -0.96 -26.44 -7.66
C SER A 63 -0.21 -26.48 -6.32
N SER A 64 0.15 -27.69 -5.87
CA SER A 64 0.96 -27.89 -4.65
C SER A 64 2.33 -27.22 -4.70
N LYS A 65 2.90 -27.02 -5.90
CA LYS A 65 4.20 -26.39 -6.12
C LYS A 65 4.15 -24.86 -5.98
N GLU A 66 2.99 -24.25 -6.23
CA GLU A 66 2.81 -22.79 -6.24
C GLU A 66 2.38 -22.23 -4.88
N ARG A 67 2.37 -23.06 -3.83
CA ARG A 67 1.88 -22.69 -2.49
C ARG A 67 2.72 -21.62 -1.79
N PHE A 68 3.97 -21.44 -2.22
CA PHE A 68 4.92 -20.45 -1.71
C PHE A 68 5.02 -19.20 -2.61
N ILE A 69 4.25 -19.15 -3.70
CA ILE A 69 4.24 -18.02 -4.62
C ILE A 69 3.16 -17.02 -4.19
N ASN A 70 3.43 -15.72 -4.35
CA ASN A 70 2.45 -14.67 -4.10
C ASN A 70 1.22 -14.81 -5.02
N ASP A 71 0.19 -13.98 -4.81
CA ASP A 71 -0.86 -13.87 -5.83
C ASP A 71 -0.24 -13.17 -7.06
N TYR A 72 -0.39 -13.76 -8.25
CA TYR A 72 0.24 -13.30 -9.48
C TYR A 72 -0.77 -13.18 -10.62
N ASN A 73 -0.46 -12.31 -11.57
CA ASN A 73 -1.07 -12.34 -12.89
C ASN A 73 -0.22 -13.25 -13.79
N GLY A 74 -0.83 -14.27 -14.41
CA GLY A 74 -0.10 -15.25 -15.23
C GLY A 74 0.65 -14.64 -16.41
N LEU A 75 0.09 -13.61 -17.05
CA LEU A 75 0.73 -12.89 -18.14
C LEU A 75 1.93 -12.09 -17.64
N LEU A 76 1.78 -11.36 -16.53
CA LEU A 76 2.88 -10.62 -15.93
C LEU A 76 3.99 -11.55 -15.45
N LEU A 77 3.65 -12.69 -14.86
CA LEU A 77 4.63 -13.69 -14.44
C LEU A 77 5.40 -14.26 -15.64
N TYR A 78 4.71 -14.53 -16.76
CA TYR A 78 5.32 -15.01 -17.99
C TYR A 78 6.32 -14.02 -18.59
N ILE A 79 5.93 -12.73 -18.65
CA ILE A 79 6.77 -11.66 -19.19
C ILE A 79 7.94 -11.34 -18.24
N TRP A 80 7.65 -11.18 -16.95
CA TRP A 80 8.62 -10.71 -15.94
C TRP A 80 9.57 -11.82 -15.48
N ARG A 81 9.13 -13.09 -15.52
CA ARG A 81 9.89 -14.28 -15.05
C ARG A 81 10.46 -14.17 -13.63
N SER A 82 9.79 -13.41 -12.78
CA SER A 82 10.17 -13.22 -11.37
C SER A 82 8.91 -13.03 -10.51
N ASN A 83 9.05 -13.08 -9.19
CA ASN A 83 7.92 -13.00 -8.28
C ASN A 83 7.19 -11.65 -8.44
N VAL A 84 5.89 -11.71 -8.72
CA VAL A 84 5.04 -10.54 -8.91
C VAL A 84 4.16 -10.39 -7.66
N ASP A 85 4.11 -9.19 -7.08
CA ASP A 85 3.20 -8.85 -5.98
C ASP A 85 2.06 -7.97 -6.52
N VAL A 86 1.16 -8.58 -7.30
CA VAL A 86 0.01 -7.90 -7.90
C VAL A 86 -1.26 -8.50 -7.32
N GLN A 87 -2.14 -7.63 -6.83
CA GLN A 87 -3.40 -8.03 -6.22
C GLN A 87 -4.56 -7.50 -7.05
N PHE A 88 -5.53 -8.36 -7.34
CA PHE A 88 -6.80 -7.94 -7.94
C PHE A 88 -7.62 -7.18 -6.91
N ILE A 89 -8.15 -6.03 -7.30
CA ILE A 89 -9.02 -5.21 -6.48
C ILE A 89 -10.39 -5.13 -7.16
N GLY A 90 -11.37 -5.82 -6.60
CA GLY A 90 -12.75 -5.87 -7.12
C GLY A 90 -13.73 -4.93 -6.42
N GLU A 91 -13.24 -4.02 -5.57
CA GLU A 91 -14.05 -2.99 -4.90
C GLU A 91 -13.53 -1.60 -5.27
N ILE A 92 -14.44 -0.70 -5.65
CA ILE A 92 -14.08 0.61 -6.19
C ILE A 92 -13.74 1.63 -5.08
N THR A 93 -14.25 1.48 -3.86
CA THR A 93 -14.29 2.63 -2.93
C THR A 93 -13.50 2.42 -1.65
N MET A 94 -13.87 1.50 -0.75
CA MET A 94 -13.35 1.59 0.62
C MET A 94 -11.94 1.01 0.76
N VAL A 95 -11.68 -0.15 0.17
CA VAL A 95 -10.39 -0.84 0.31
C VAL A 95 -9.26 -0.09 -0.41
N ILE A 96 -9.52 0.41 -1.62
CA ILE A 96 -8.56 1.22 -2.39
C ILE A 96 -8.23 2.51 -1.64
N ASN A 97 -9.26 3.28 -1.24
CA ASN A 97 -9.03 4.53 -0.53
C ASN A 97 -8.25 4.30 0.76
N ARG A 98 -8.57 3.24 1.52
CA ARG A 98 -7.83 2.90 2.74
C ARG A 98 -6.39 2.51 2.44
N TYR A 99 -6.14 1.73 1.39
CA TYR A 99 -4.79 1.33 0.99
C TYR A 99 -3.97 2.54 0.58
N ILE A 100 -4.47 3.34 -0.38
CA ILE A 100 -3.81 4.55 -0.87
C ILE A 100 -3.52 5.48 0.30
N THR A 101 -4.54 5.80 1.11
CA THR A 101 -4.40 6.68 2.27
C THR A 101 -3.36 6.14 3.24
N LYS A 102 -3.35 4.83 3.55
CA LYS A 102 -2.35 4.25 4.47
C LYS A 102 -0.92 4.38 3.94
N TYR A 103 -0.71 4.30 2.63
CA TYR A 103 0.63 4.47 2.05
C TYR A 103 1.04 5.93 1.95
N THR A 104 0.13 6.81 1.51
CA THR A 104 0.41 8.25 1.44
C THR A 104 0.68 8.84 2.81
N THR A 105 -0.03 8.38 3.85
CA THR A 105 0.14 8.84 5.23
C THR A 105 1.11 7.98 6.05
N LYS A 106 1.85 7.03 5.44
CA LYS A 106 2.77 6.13 6.16
C LYS A 106 3.87 6.87 6.95
N GLY A 107 4.27 8.05 6.45
CA GLY A 107 5.21 8.95 7.11
C GLY A 107 4.57 9.90 8.13
N GLU A 108 3.25 10.04 8.11
CA GLU A 108 2.49 10.96 8.97
C GLU A 108 2.12 10.24 10.27
N LYS A 109 3.12 9.98 11.11
CA LYS A 109 2.96 9.15 12.32
C LYS A 109 2.44 9.86 13.56
N ALA A 110 2.20 11.17 13.53
CA ALA A 110 1.79 11.90 14.71
C ALA A 110 0.47 12.66 14.52
N ARG A 111 -0.49 12.42 15.43
CA ARG A 111 -1.67 13.26 15.73
C ARG A 111 -2.94 13.15 14.88
N THR A 112 -3.14 12.11 14.07
CA THR A 112 -4.43 11.95 13.35
C THR A 112 -5.65 11.87 14.27
N ALA A 113 -5.57 11.20 15.43
CA ALA A 113 -6.69 11.11 16.37
C ALA A 113 -7.08 12.48 16.99
N GLU A 114 -6.09 13.29 17.38
CA GLU A 114 -6.30 14.65 17.90
C GLU A 114 -6.85 15.58 16.82
N LEU A 115 -6.38 15.45 15.58
CA LEU A 115 -6.87 16.19 14.43
C LEU A 115 -8.38 15.94 14.20
N TRP A 116 -8.83 14.69 14.31
CA TRP A 116 -10.24 14.32 14.18
C TRP A 116 -11.10 14.84 15.32
N ASN A 117 -10.63 14.74 16.57
CA ASN A 117 -11.35 15.26 17.73
C ASN A 117 -11.51 16.78 17.69
N ALA A 118 -10.58 17.47 17.04
CA ALA A 118 -10.61 18.91 16.90
C ALA A 118 -11.52 19.38 15.72
N VAL A 119 -12.02 18.48 14.87
CA VAL A 119 -12.97 18.83 13.80
C VAL A 119 -14.30 19.26 14.43
N ASN A 120 -14.62 20.55 14.29
CA ASN A 120 -15.84 21.11 14.85
C ASN A 120 -17.06 20.75 13.98
N LYS A 121 -17.93 19.86 14.49
CA LYS A 121 -19.11 19.35 13.77
C LYS A 121 -20.17 20.41 13.46
N SER A 122 -20.07 21.61 14.07
CA SER A 122 -21.00 22.72 13.80
C SER A 122 -20.70 23.48 12.50
N LYS A 123 -19.52 23.29 11.88
CA LYS A 123 -19.17 23.91 10.59
C LYS A 123 -19.82 23.16 9.42
N SER A 124 -19.99 23.84 8.28
CA SER A 124 -20.34 23.16 7.03
C SER A 124 -19.28 22.12 6.65
N SER A 125 -19.65 21.08 5.89
CA SER A 125 -18.74 20.00 5.48
C SER A 125 -17.46 20.54 4.80
N HIS A 126 -17.59 21.58 3.98
CA HIS A 126 -16.45 22.27 3.37
C HIS A 126 -15.56 22.96 4.42
N GLY A 127 -16.15 23.69 5.37
CA GLY A 127 -15.41 24.38 6.43
C GLY A 127 -14.70 23.40 7.38
N GLN A 128 -15.30 22.23 7.63
CA GLN A 128 -14.67 21.14 8.36
C GLN A 128 -13.46 20.59 7.61
N LEU A 129 -13.61 20.29 6.31
CA LEU A 129 -12.54 19.74 5.48
C LEU A 129 -11.36 20.71 5.35
N LEU A 130 -11.63 22.00 5.10
CA LEU A 130 -10.60 23.03 5.02
C LEU A 130 -9.87 23.20 6.35
N SER A 131 -10.62 23.21 7.48
CA SER A 131 -10.03 23.30 8.82
C SER A 131 -9.14 22.11 9.14
N LEU A 132 -9.51 20.91 8.68
CA LEU A 132 -8.70 19.70 8.84
C LEU A 132 -7.44 19.77 7.97
N ALA A 133 -7.58 20.15 6.69
CA ALA A 133 -6.46 20.30 5.76
C ALA A 133 -5.41 21.29 6.27
N LEU A 134 -5.83 22.48 6.72
CA LEU A 134 -4.92 23.49 7.27
C LEU A 134 -4.16 23.00 8.50
N ARG A 135 -4.78 22.16 9.33
CA ARG A 135 -4.12 21.59 10.51
C ARG A 135 -3.16 20.47 10.14
N LEU A 136 -3.52 19.61 9.18
CA LEU A 136 -2.61 18.60 8.62
C LEU A 136 -1.33 19.25 8.06
N PHE A 137 -1.46 20.39 7.37
CA PHE A 137 -0.29 21.12 6.87
C PHE A 137 0.58 21.70 7.99
N ARG A 138 -0.02 22.14 9.11
CA ARG A 138 0.73 22.68 10.27
C ARG A 138 1.43 21.60 11.08
N SER A 139 0.84 20.41 11.18
CA SER A 139 1.40 19.28 11.92
C SER A 139 2.31 18.40 11.06
N ARG A 140 2.56 18.77 9.80
CA ARG A 140 3.41 17.97 8.92
C ARG A 140 4.85 18.06 9.40
N GLU A 141 5.29 16.99 10.04
CA GLU A 141 6.68 16.82 10.42
C GLU A 141 7.52 16.56 9.15
N VAL A 142 8.59 17.32 9.03
CA VAL A 142 9.60 17.15 7.99
C VAL A 142 10.64 16.17 8.51
N GLY A 143 11.05 15.20 7.70
CA GLY A 143 12.10 14.25 8.11
C GLY A 143 13.39 15.00 8.47
N HIS A 144 14.14 14.51 9.46
CA HIS A 144 15.31 15.25 9.99
C HIS A 144 16.29 15.69 8.89
N TYR A 145 16.55 14.82 7.91
CA TYR A 145 17.39 15.14 6.75
C TYR A 145 16.80 16.26 5.87
N GLU A 146 15.50 16.20 5.54
CA GLU A 146 14.84 17.26 4.76
C GLU A 146 14.83 18.60 5.53
N ALA A 147 14.76 18.57 6.86
CA ALA A 147 14.85 19.78 7.68
C ALA A 147 16.27 20.36 7.67
N CYS A 148 17.30 19.52 7.85
CA CYS A 148 18.70 19.91 7.75
C CYS A 148 19.02 20.51 6.38
N ASP A 149 18.53 19.91 5.29
CA ASP A 149 18.73 20.41 3.94
C ASP A 149 18.03 21.75 3.71
N LYS A 150 16.80 21.93 4.22
CA LYS A 150 16.11 23.22 4.17
C LYS A 150 16.83 24.31 4.95
N VAL A 151 17.32 24.01 6.16
CA VAL A 151 18.06 24.97 6.99
C VAL A 151 19.42 25.32 6.35
N SER A 152 20.09 24.34 5.75
CA SER A 152 21.39 24.53 5.10
C SER A 152 21.29 25.13 3.70
N GLY A 153 20.07 25.35 3.17
CA GLY A 153 19.85 25.84 1.82
C GLY A 153 20.20 24.83 0.73
N HIS A 154 20.32 23.54 1.06
CA HIS A 154 20.61 22.51 0.08
C HIS A 154 19.42 22.30 -0.87
N PRO A 155 19.67 22.10 -2.17
CA PRO A 155 18.63 21.78 -3.11
C PRO A 155 18.06 20.37 -2.83
N LEU A 156 16.81 20.31 -2.36
CA LEU A 156 16.09 19.04 -2.06
C LEU A 156 15.86 18.14 -3.28
N HIS A 157 16.03 18.70 -4.49
CA HIS A 157 16.01 17.95 -5.73
C HIS A 157 17.09 18.50 -6.64
N LYS A 158 17.75 17.61 -7.38
CA LYS A 158 18.65 17.96 -8.46
C LYS A 158 18.27 17.11 -9.66
N SER A 159 17.68 17.73 -10.67
CA SER A 159 17.42 17.09 -11.96
C SER A 159 18.54 17.47 -12.92
N ASN A 160 19.02 16.50 -13.68
CA ASN A 160 19.84 16.73 -14.88
C ASN A 160 19.00 17.28 -16.04
N VAL A 161 17.66 17.20 -15.92
CA VAL A 161 16.71 17.76 -16.88
C VAL A 161 16.39 19.20 -16.49
N LYS A 162 16.65 20.12 -17.42
CA LYS A 162 16.21 21.52 -17.33
C LYS A 162 14.74 21.60 -17.73
N ILE A 163 13.88 22.07 -16.83
CA ILE A 163 12.46 22.28 -17.11
C ILE A 163 12.25 23.77 -17.37
N ASP A 164 12.13 24.15 -18.64
CA ASP A 164 11.76 25.51 -19.03
C ASP A 164 10.23 25.59 -19.17
N PHE A 165 9.59 26.40 -18.34
CA PHE A 165 8.15 26.65 -18.45
C PHE A 165 7.88 27.58 -19.64
N LEU A 166 7.33 27.02 -20.72
CA LEU A 166 6.86 27.81 -21.84
C LEU A 166 5.54 28.50 -21.47
N ASN A 167 5.54 29.83 -21.48
CA ASN A 167 4.33 30.60 -21.22
C ASN A 167 3.36 30.46 -22.40
N THR A 168 2.29 29.68 -22.21
CA THR A 168 1.25 29.42 -23.22
C THR A 168 0.18 30.51 -23.28
N ASN A 169 0.27 31.57 -22.48
CA ASN A 169 -0.70 32.67 -22.52
C ASN A 169 -0.63 33.42 -23.86
N LYS A 170 -1.78 33.99 -24.25
CA LYS A 170 -1.90 34.87 -25.42
C LYS A 170 -0.94 36.08 -25.29
N LYS A 171 -0.51 36.63 -26.44
CA LYS A 171 0.58 37.63 -26.56
C LYS A 171 0.48 38.84 -25.61
N GLY A 172 -0.73 39.25 -25.19
CA GLY A 172 -0.94 40.36 -24.24
C GLY A 172 -1.07 39.97 -22.76
N MET A 173 -1.15 38.68 -22.44
CA MET A 173 -1.32 38.16 -21.06
C MET A 173 -0.08 37.41 -20.57
N ARG A 174 1.03 37.52 -21.29
CA ARG A 174 2.31 36.94 -20.89
C ARG A 174 2.94 37.82 -19.82
N GLN A 175 2.91 37.37 -18.58
CA GLN A 175 3.65 38.01 -17.50
C GLN A 175 5.07 37.46 -17.46
N ARG A 176 6.05 38.35 -17.27
CA ARG A 176 7.42 37.98 -16.94
C ARG A 176 7.44 37.53 -15.48
N ARG A 177 7.85 36.29 -15.21
CA ARG A 177 8.17 35.89 -13.83
C ARG A 177 9.52 36.52 -13.48
N LEU A 178 9.56 37.26 -12.37
CA LEU A 178 10.80 37.66 -11.70
C LEU A 178 11.43 36.44 -11.01
#